data_AF-A0A0L0MY40-F1
#
_entry.id   AF-A0A0L0MY40-F1
#
_cell.length_a   1.000
_cell.length_b   1.000
_cell.length_c   1.000
_cell.angle_alpha   90.00
_cell.angle_beta   90.00
_cell.angle_gamma   90.00
#
_symmetry.space_group_name_H-M   'P 1'
#
loop_
_entity.id
_entity.type
_entity.pdbx_description
1 polymer ?
#
loop_
_entity_poly.entity_id
_entity_poly.type
_entity_poly.pdbx_seq_one_letter_code
_entity_poly.pdbx_strand_id
1 'polypeptide(L)'
;MEFVMHNSSPETATKAHSINLRRGRLRTPSIRSAEHDDTASAWPGLDARCATVPRHSTAQHRSCYLAMMNHARVKALKGNGKTVSKKAQKSGRASGTMTPQGSSPMASLLTSPSHSAAQSRVTSDVSDNGDDGDFELDDMMSSIHSGGSGVETPEDAGSIFDVEALIDGLQDRKHNNSDIREQYLEGYMKVIRARYNSETHQWLDDAAATLAEIFLKNSNRGATARERLLNLQAYCLTVGTVEDMDIFEAGNKVLKQILADEDDDECRVFAIYALCMTVLYGGGLEEAALEVMEFLVEIVQTDGESIEAHDNAAVVAAALQGWAFVASHVSDYSDYADAAMDAFVDQLDSTDTEIQSNAGHCIALIYESSRNHEEETGEPFQLPYDPQRLIGRLNQLVKMSAKSVSKKRRRDLRESLVSVVTSLERGVGPYYSTALYIPEKDNYVSPSLRTDDGRAEYGYRCKLRLGNHMARIDTWSLYSRVNLMKIIFRGSLQNHVFVNPVVTECLEDADWGELHTGEERDKKSKPSVKIRKR
;
A
#
# COMPACT_ATOMS: atom_id res chain seq x y z
N MET A 1 40.70 49.37 -34.29
CA MET A 1 40.23 49.27 -32.89
C MET A 1 40.28 47.79 -32.55
N GLU A 2 41.44 47.15 -32.35
CA GLU A 2 42.49 47.38 -31.32
C GLU A 2 41.83 47.51 -29.93
N PHE A 3 42.05 46.64 -28.95
CA PHE A 3 43.35 46.30 -28.36
C PHE A 3 43.40 44.91 -27.68
N VAL A 4 44.63 44.56 -27.31
CA VAL A 4 45.22 43.27 -26.93
C VAL A 4 45.78 43.35 -25.49
N MET A 5 45.80 42.22 -24.73
CA MET A 5 46.64 41.89 -23.53
C MET A 5 46.41 42.73 -22.24
N HIS A 6 46.64 42.30 -20.99
CA HIS A 6 47.69 41.43 -20.41
C HIS A 6 47.30 40.86 -19.02
N ASN A 7 47.96 39.76 -18.65
CA ASN A 7 48.09 39.15 -17.32
C ASN A 7 48.44 40.14 -16.19
N SER A 8 48.07 39.79 -14.94
CA SER A 8 48.97 39.72 -13.76
C SER A 8 48.21 39.37 -12.46
N SER A 9 48.57 38.25 -11.82
CA SER A 9 48.42 38.04 -10.37
C SER A 9 49.48 38.88 -9.61
N PRO A 10 49.30 39.20 -8.31
CA PRO A 10 49.69 38.26 -7.24
C PRO A 10 48.80 38.25 -5.96
N GLU A 11 48.87 37.12 -5.25
CA GLU A 11 48.91 36.89 -3.77
C GLU A 11 48.79 38.12 -2.83
N THR A 12 48.07 38.17 -1.69
CA THR A 12 47.99 37.25 -0.53
C THR A 12 46.95 37.77 0.52
N ALA A 13 46.55 36.88 1.46
CA ALA A 13 46.26 37.13 2.89
C ALA A 13 44.80 37.26 3.41
N THR A 14 44.33 36.14 4.00
CA THR A 14 43.66 35.97 5.32
C THR A 14 42.56 36.94 5.80
N LYS A 15 41.37 36.39 6.09
CA LYS A 15 40.81 36.31 7.48
C LYS A 15 39.50 35.50 7.55
N ALA A 16 39.48 34.57 8.50
CA ALA A 16 38.32 33.80 8.94
C ALA A 16 37.35 34.65 9.77
N HIS A 17 36.05 34.38 9.65
CA HIS A 17 35.03 34.76 10.65
C HIS A 17 34.07 33.59 10.91
N SER A 18 34.25 32.97 12.06
CA SER A 18 33.30 32.06 12.70
C SER A 18 32.26 32.88 13.47
N ILE A 19 30.98 32.57 13.30
CA ILE A 19 29.89 33.12 14.11
C ILE A 19 29.45 32.04 15.10
N ASN A 20 29.62 32.35 16.38
CA ASN A 20 29.19 31.58 17.56
C ASN A 20 27.94 32.28 18.13
N LEU A 21 26.84 31.57 18.34
CA LEU A 21 25.68 32.07 19.09
C LEU A 21 25.42 31.23 20.33
N ARG A 22 25.28 31.97 21.44
CA ARG A 22 25.39 31.57 22.85
C ARG A 22 24.09 30.98 23.41
N ARG A 23 24.27 30.05 24.35
CA ARG A 23 23.32 29.64 25.42
C ARG A 23 22.98 30.80 26.36
N GLY A 24 21.71 30.86 26.79
CA GLY A 24 21.25 31.67 27.92
C GLY A 24 20.36 30.85 28.86
N ARG A 25 20.81 30.67 30.11
CA ARG A 25 20.06 30.13 31.27
C ARG A 25 19.10 31.19 31.80
N LEU A 26 17.91 30.79 32.25
CA LEU A 26 17.05 31.60 33.12
C LEU A 26 16.85 30.93 34.49
N ARG A 27 16.83 31.81 35.51
CA ARG A 27 16.82 31.56 36.95
C ARG A 27 15.39 31.43 37.48
N THR A 28 15.27 30.67 38.57
CA THR A 28 14.14 30.63 39.51
C THR A 28 14.06 31.88 40.40
N PRO A 29 12.91 32.10 41.05
CA PRO A 29 12.92 32.60 42.41
C PRO A 29 12.06 31.78 43.39
N SER A 30 12.48 31.83 44.64
CA SER A 30 11.88 31.25 45.85
C SER A 30 11.15 32.34 46.63
N ILE A 31 9.95 32.08 47.16
CA ILE A 31 9.35 32.84 48.27
C ILE A 31 8.74 31.87 49.29
N ARG A 32 8.91 32.25 50.57
CA ARG A 32 8.65 31.55 51.83
C ARG A 32 7.35 32.06 52.48
N SER A 33 6.72 31.16 53.24
CA SER A 33 6.05 31.35 54.55
C SER A 33 4.77 32.18 54.68
N ALA A 34 3.70 31.59 55.24
CA ALA A 34 3.13 31.95 56.56
C ALA A 34 1.94 31.04 56.95
N GLU A 35 1.90 30.70 58.24
CA GLU A 35 0.89 29.94 59.00
C GLU A 35 -0.41 30.74 59.23
N HIS A 36 -1.55 30.06 59.46
CA HIS A 36 -2.37 30.25 60.66
C HIS A 36 -3.54 29.25 60.77
N ASP A 37 -4.01 29.12 62.01
CA ASP A 37 -4.77 28.02 62.59
C ASP A 37 -6.31 28.16 62.50
N ASP A 38 -6.93 27.01 62.80
CA ASP A 38 -7.94 26.81 63.85
C ASP A 38 -9.47 26.85 63.59
N THR A 39 -10.07 25.78 64.14
CA THR A 39 -11.38 25.66 64.83
C THR A 39 -12.68 25.30 64.07
N ALA A 40 -12.99 23.99 64.14
CA ALA A 40 -14.17 23.36 64.78
C ALA A 40 -15.58 23.97 64.64
N SER A 41 -16.57 23.17 64.20
CA SER A 41 -17.67 22.59 65.03
C SER A 41 -18.90 22.08 64.24
N ALA A 42 -19.08 20.75 64.23
CA ALA A 42 -20.18 19.98 64.87
C ALA A 42 -21.71 20.15 64.51
N TRP A 43 -22.34 18.98 64.21
CA TRP A 43 -23.74 18.50 64.49
C TRP A 43 -24.92 18.78 63.50
N PRO A 44 -26.00 17.95 63.47
CA PRO A 44 -26.40 17.15 62.29
C PRO A 44 -27.91 17.22 61.91
N GLY A 45 -28.32 16.43 60.90
CA GLY A 45 -29.65 15.79 60.91
C GLY A 45 -30.53 15.92 59.66
N LEU A 46 -30.92 14.75 59.14
CA LEU A 46 -32.25 14.35 58.64
C LEU A 46 -32.85 14.92 57.33
N ASP A 47 -33.26 13.93 56.53
CA ASP A 47 -34.46 13.84 55.69
C ASP A 47 -34.57 14.52 54.32
N ALA A 48 -34.62 13.62 53.33
CA ALA A 48 -35.60 13.53 52.25
C ALA A 48 -35.78 14.73 51.30
N ARG A 49 -35.38 14.52 50.04
CA ARG A 49 -36.29 14.49 48.86
C ARG A 49 -35.49 14.26 47.58
N CYS A 50 -36.08 13.44 46.71
CA CYS A 50 -35.53 13.02 45.43
C CYS A 50 -35.91 14.01 44.31
N ALA A 51 -35.06 14.07 43.29
CA ALA A 51 -35.16 14.79 42.02
C ALA A 51 -34.82 16.30 42.00
N THR A 52 -33.61 16.67 41.58
CA THR A 52 -33.30 17.27 40.25
C THR A 52 -31.80 17.60 40.10
N VAL A 53 -31.28 17.35 38.89
CA VAL A 53 -29.95 17.60 38.27
C VAL A 53 -29.66 19.13 38.16
N PRO A 54 -28.48 19.72 37.77
CA PRO A 54 -27.09 19.27 37.43
C PRO A 54 -25.93 20.08 38.10
N ARG A 55 -24.67 19.61 37.97
CA ARG A 55 -23.51 20.31 37.32
C ARG A 55 -22.13 19.81 37.82
N HIS A 56 -21.24 19.63 36.84
CA HIS A 56 -19.78 19.86 36.81
C HIS A 56 -18.92 19.65 38.06
N SER A 57 -17.90 18.77 37.93
CA SER A 57 -16.46 19.14 38.02
C SER A 57 -15.60 17.91 37.75
N THR A 58 -14.82 17.93 36.65
CA THR A 58 -13.34 17.98 36.64
C THR A 58 -12.66 16.66 37.05
N ALA A 59 -12.25 15.87 36.05
CA ALA A 59 -10.95 15.95 35.38
C ALA A 59 -9.81 15.39 36.24
N GLN A 60 -9.14 14.32 35.76
CA GLN A 60 -7.76 14.46 35.28
C GLN A 60 -7.16 13.15 34.75
N HIS A 61 -6.56 13.31 33.57
CA HIS A 61 -5.40 12.59 33.03
C HIS A 61 -5.54 11.10 32.68
N ARG A 62 -5.65 10.84 31.36
CA ARG A 62 -4.54 10.20 30.62
C ARG A 62 -4.58 10.56 29.13
N SER A 63 -3.46 11.12 28.71
CA SER A 63 -3.05 11.55 27.38
C SER A 63 -2.58 10.32 26.59
N CYS A 64 -3.25 9.97 25.51
CA CYS A 64 -2.81 9.17 24.35
C CYS A 64 -4.01 9.09 23.39
N TYR A 65 -3.76 9.10 22.07
CA TYR A 65 -4.73 9.19 20.97
C TYR A 65 -5.18 10.61 20.61
N LEU A 66 -4.23 11.35 20.05
CA LEU A 66 -4.46 12.43 19.11
C LEU A 66 -3.55 12.18 17.90
N ALA A 67 -3.70 10.98 17.32
CA ALA A 67 -3.13 10.57 16.05
C ALA A 67 -4.29 10.36 15.06
N MET A 68 -5.05 11.42 14.81
CA MET A 68 -5.82 11.57 13.58
C MET A 68 -5.26 12.82 12.92
N MET A 69 -4.18 12.62 12.18
CA MET A 69 -3.61 13.66 11.35
C MET A 69 -4.15 13.50 9.93
N ASN A 70 -4.78 14.58 9.50
CA ASN A 70 -5.33 14.83 8.18
C ASN A 70 -4.37 14.46 7.05
N HIS A 71 -4.83 13.65 6.09
CA HIS A 71 -4.20 13.50 4.77
C HIS A 71 -4.15 14.86 4.06
N ALA A 72 -2.99 15.50 4.11
CA ALA A 72 -2.82 16.93 3.78
C ALA A 72 -3.03 17.25 2.29
N ARG A 73 -2.88 16.27 1.40
CA ARG A 73 -2.91 16.49 -0.05
C ARG A 73 -4.33 16.61 -0.62
N VAL A 74 -5.30 15.86 -0.07
CA VAL A 74 -6.71 15.88 -0.50
C VAL A 74 -7.40 17.22 -0.17
N LYS A 75 -6.93 17.94 0.86
CA LYS A 75 -7.49 19.25 1.27
C LYS A 75 -6.86 20.48 0.58
N ALA A 76 -5.80 20.34 -0.21
CA ALA A 76 -4.95 21.49 -0.60
C ALA A 76 -5.27 22.18 -1.96
N LEU A 77 -6.26 21.75 -2.73
CA LEU A 77 -6.48 22.30 -4.09
C LEU A 77 -7.92 22.81 -4.33
N LYS A 78 -8.37 23.73 -3.49
CA LYS A 78 -9.53 24.58 -3.79
C LYS A 78 -9.11 25.86 -4.51
N GLY A 79 -9.39 25.91 -5.81
CA GLY A 79 -9.74 27.16 -6.50
C GLY A 79 -8.81 27.63 -7.62
N ASN A 80 -9.18 27.36 -8.87
CA ASN A 80 -9.68 28.39 -9.79
C ASN A 80 -9.96 27.79 -11.18
N GLY A 81 -11.25 27.65 -11.48
CA GLY A 81 -11.70 27.21 -12.79
C GLY A 81 -11.31 28.17 -13.92
N LYS A 82 -11.09 27.57 -15.09
CA LYS A 82 -11.46 28.13 -16.41
C LYS A 82 -11.39 27.02 -17.46
N THR A 83 -12.57 26.58 -17.88
CA THR A 83 -12.81 25.73 -19.03
C THR A 83 -12.56 26.49 -20.34
N VAL A 84 -11.88 25.88 -21.31
CA VAL A 84 -12.09 26.24 -22.72
C VAL A 84 -12.00 24.99 -23.62
N SER A 85 -13.16 24.53 -24.05
CA SER A 85 -13.37 23.61 -25.17
C SER A 85 -13.00 24.26 -26.50
N LYS A 86 -12.26 23.57 -27.38
CA LYS A 86 -12.39 23.73 -28.85
C LYS A 86 -12.15 22.43 -29.63
N LYS A 87 -13.27 21.98 -30.18
CA LYS A 87 -13.51 21.04 -31.29
C LYS A 87 -12.81 21.49 -32.58
N ALA A 88 -12.19 20.57 -33.32
CA ALA A 88 -11.96 20.73 -34.76
C ALA A 88 -11.95 19.37 -35.48
N GLN A 89 -13.05 19.11 -36.20
CA GLN A 89 -13.15 18.13 -37.28
C GLN A 89 -12.50 18.70 -38.55
N LYS A 90 -11.76 17.88 -39.32
CA LYS A 90 -11.76 17.77 -40.79
C LYS A 90 -10.60 16.86 -41.24
N SER A 91 -10.88 15.65 -41.75
CA SER A 91 -11.21 15.29 -43.14
C SER A 91 -10.02 15.27 -44.10
N GLY A 92 -9.73 14.09 -44.67
CA GLY A 92 -8.85 13.93 -45.82
C GLY A 92 -8.90 12.50 -46.39
N ARG A 93 -9.82 12.26 -47.33
CA ARG A 93 -9.76 11.20 -48.37
C ARG A 93 -8.45 11.39 -49.19
N ALA A 94 -7.87 10.47 -49.97
CA ALA A 94 -8.32 9.27 -50.66
C ALA A 94 -7.09 8.47 -51.17
N SER A 95 -7.31 7.17 -51.42
CA SER A 95 -6.86 6.34 -52.56
C SER A 95 -5.40 6.29 -53.04
N GLY A 96 -4.90 5.05 -53.17
CA GLY A 96 -3.71 4.74 -53.98
C GLY A 96 -3.39 3.25 -54.07
N THR A 97 -4.24 2.47 -54.75
CA THR A 97 -3.93 1.14 -55.32
C THR A 97 -2.74 1.21 -56.27
N MET A 98 -1.80 0.25 -56.19
CA MET A 98 -1.18 -0.52 -57.30
C MET A 98 0.08 -1.28 -56.80
N THR A 99 0.00 -2.61 -56.79
CA THR A 99 1.12 -3.56 -56.87
C THR A 99 1.63 -3.63 -58.32
N PRO A 100 2.88 -4.09 -58.63
CA PRO A 100 3.08 -5.55 -58.80
C PRO A 100 4.51 -6.10 -58.52
N GLN A 101 4.52 -7.39 -58.17
CA GLN A 101 5.43 -8.48 -58.57
C GLN A 101 6.96 -8.30 -58.59
N GLY A 102 7.63 -9.17 -57.84
CA GLY A 102 9.04 -9.54 -58.05
C GLY A 102 9.45 -10.74 -57.19
N SER A 103 9.24 -11.95 -57.71
CA SER A 103 9.74 -13.24 -57.22
C SER A 103 11.29 -13.29 -57.34
N SER A 104 12.07 -13.99 -56.51
CA SER A 104 12.21 -15.46 -56.43
C SER A 104 13.35 -15.80 -55.39
N PRO A 105 13.89 -17.03 -55.25
CA PRO A 105 13.77 -17.82 -54.02
C PRO A 105 15.12 -18.24 -53.40
N MET A 106 15.14 -18.66 -52.12
CA MET A 106 16.10 -19.67 -51.69
C MET A 106 15.49 -20.62 -50.67
N ALA A 107 15.73 -21.90 -50.96
CA ALA A 107 15.26 -23.07 -50.25
C ALA A 107 16.17 -23.41 -49.07
N SER A 108 15.52 -23.84 -47.99
CA SER A 108 15.80 -25.02 -47.16
C SER A 108 17.25 -25.43 -46.96
N LEU A 109 17.72 -25.33 -45.71
CA LEU A 109 18.66 -26.29 -45.15
C LEU A 109 18.40 -26.49 -43.64
N LEU A 110 18.14 -27.76 -43.30
CA LEU A 110 18.43 -28.43 -42.03
C LEU A 110 17.30 -28.61 -41.00
N THR A 111 16.71 -29.78 -41.17
CA THR A 111 15.96 -30.64 -40.26
C THR A 111 16.78 -31.13 -39.05
N SER A 112 16.14 -31.02 -37.86
CA SER A 112 16.16 -31.99 -36.73
C SER A 112 17.43 -32.11 -35.85
N PRO A 113 17.35 -32.57 -34.57
CA PRO A 113 16.27 -33.37 -33.98
C PRO A 113 15.80 -33.06 -32.54
N SER A 114 14.60 -33.58 -32.28
CA SER A 114 14.00 -33.92 -30.99
C SER A 114 14.85 -34.89 -30.14
N HIS A 115 14.48 -35.01 -28.86
CA HIS A 115 15.05 -35.78 -27.73
C HIS A 115 15.88 -34.89 -26.79
N SER A 116 15.41 -34.61 -25.58
CA SER A 116 15.59 -35.53 -24.45
C SER A 116 14.54 -35.30 -23.36
N ALA A 117 13.86 -36.37 -22.99
CA ALA A 117 13.17 -36.49 -21.71
C ALA A 117 14.23 -36.66 -20.60
N ALA A 118 14.11 -35.87 -19.52
CA ALA A 118 14.77 -36.16 -18.25
C ALA A 118 13.73 -36.00 -17.13
N GLN A 119 13.31 -37.15 -16.59
CA GLN A 119 12.64 -37.27 -15.31
C GLN A 119 13.62 -36.93 -14.19
N SER A 120 13.27 -35.98 -13.32
CA SER A 120 13.80 -35.94 -11.96
C SER A 120 12.62 -35.89 -10.98
N ARG A 121 12.27 -37.06 -10.45
CA ARG A 121 11.50 -37.18 -9.21
C ARG A 121 12.41 -36.73 -8.07
N VAL A 122 12.02 -35.71 -7.32
CA VAL A 122 12.49 -35.50 -5.95
C VAL A 122 11.26 -35.37 -5.06
N THR A 123 11.03 -36.44 -4.33
CA THR A 123 10.19 -36.49 -3.13
C THR A 123 10.96 -35.82 -2.00
N SER A 124 10.46 -34.71 -1.46
CA SER A 124 10.85 -34.24 -0.13
C SER A 124 9.59 -33.92 0.67
N ASP A 125 9.19 -34.95 1.39
CA ASP A 125 8.53 -34.93 2.69
C ASP A 125 9.15 -33.84 3.58
N VAL A 126 8.36 -32.85 4.00
CA VAL A 126 8.74 -31.90 5.05
C VAL A 126 7.57 -31.73 6.00
N SER A 127 7.87 -32.09 7.24
CA SER A 127 6.99 -32.20 8.39
C SER A 127 6.14 -30.97 8.67
N ASP A 128 4.87 -31.28 8.93
CA ASP A 128 3.96 -30.56 9.81
C ASP A 128 4.62 -30.38 11.18
N ASN A 129 5.09 -29.18 11.47
CA ASN A 129 5.46 -28.75 12.81
C ASN A 129 4.68 -27.47 13.09
N GLY A 130 3.75 -27.57 14.05
CA GLY A 130 2.96 -26.43 14.52
C GLY A 130 3.86 -25.33 15.05
N ASP A 131 3.68 -24.13 14.51
CA ASP A 131 4.37 -22.93 14.97
C ASP A 131 3.34 -21.85 15.25
N ASP A 132 3.59 -21.08 16.31
CA ASP A 132 2.67 -20.13 16.93
C ASP A 132 2.22 -19.05 15.92
N GLY A 133 0.91 -18.99 15.66
CA GLY A 133 0.32 -18.31 14.49
C GLY A 133 0.35 -16.77 14.45
N ASP A 134 1.51 -16.12 14.56
CA ASP A 134 1.63 -14.71 14.17
C ASP A 134 1.33 -14.59 12.67
N PHE A 135 0.35 -13.75 12.29
CA PHE A 135 -0.01 -13.58 10.88
C PHE A 135 0.96 -12.60 10.23
N GLU A 136 2.00 -13.18 9.66
CA GLU A 136 3.02 -12.45 8.94
C GLU A 136 2.56 -12.23 7.51
N LEU A 137 2.40 -10.96 7.12
CA LEU A 137 2.10 -10.58 5.73
C LEU A 137 3.25 -10.97 4.76
N ASP A 138 4.36 -11.52 5.25
CA ASP A 138 5.64 -11.64 4.54
C ASP A 138 5.78 -12.88 3.64
N ASP A 139 5.09 -13.98 3.95
CA ASP A 139 5.38 -15.28 3.31
C ASP A 139 4.42 -15.71 2.19
N MET A 140 3.30 -14.99 1.97
CA MET A 140 2.26 -15.45 1.04
C MET A 140 2.41 -14.86 -0.37
N MET A 141 2.75 -13.57 -0.49
CA MET A 141 2.65 -12.81 -1.75
C MET A 141 3.94 -12.82 -2.60
N SER A 142 5.06 -13.30 -2.03
CA SER A 142 6.37 -13.35 -2.71
C SER A 142 6.55 -14.58 -3.63
N SER A 143 5.64 -15.56 -3.59
CA SER A 143 5.84 -16.87 -4.24
C SER A 143 5.31 -17.01 -5.67
N ILE A 144 4.58 -16.04 -6.22
CA ILE A 144 3.93 -16.18 -7.54
C ILE A 144 4.81 -15.66 -8.70
N HIS A 145 5.86 -14.87 -8.45
CA HIS A 145 6.70 -14.29 -9.52
C HIS A 145 8.22 -14.41 -9.32
N SER A 146 8.70 -15.33 -8.48
CA SER A 146 10.13 -15.67 -8.41
C SER A 146 10.54 -16.58 -9.57
N GLY A 147 10.58 -16.00 -10.77
CA GLY A 147 11.05 -16.62 -12.01
C GLY A 147 12.13 -15.79 -12.68
N GLY A 148 13.18 -15.43 -11.94
CA GLY A 148 14.34 -14.73 -12.47
C GLY A 148 15.64 -15.35 -11.96
N SER A 149 16.19 -16.30 -12.71
CA SER A 149 17.55 -16.80 -12.49
C SER A 149 18.52 -15.62 -12.63
N GLY A 150 19.15 -15.24 -11.52
CA GLY A 150 20.09 -14.14 -11.45
C GLY A 150 21.28 -14.36 -12.38
N VAL A 151 21.41 -13.48 -13.37
CA VAL A 151 22.73 -13.10 -13.89
C VAL A 151 23.30 -12.15 -12.85
N GLU A 152 24.31 -12.61 -12.11
CA GLU A 152 25.12 -11.76 -11.24
C GLU A 152 25.83 -10.71 -12.12
N THR A 153 25.21 -9.54 -12.26
CA THR A 153 25.93 -8.33 -12.70
C THR A 153 26.87 -7.91 -11.57
N PRO A 154 28.17 -7.69 -11.85
CA PRO A 154 29.15 -7.35 -10.84
C PRO A 154 28.74 -6.07 -10.10
N GLU A 155 28.94 -6.09 -8.79
CA GLU A 155 28.75 -4.96 -7.88
C GLU A 155 29.72 -3.82 -8.23
N ASP A 156 29.40 -3.03 -9.26
CA ASP A 156 30.05 -1.74 -9.48
C ASP A 156 29.27 -0.67 -8.69
N ALA A 157 29.73 -0.43 -7.47
CA ALA A 157 29.14 0.47 -6.48
C ALA A 157 29.38 1.97 -6.79
N GLY A 158 29.55 2.33 -8.06
CA GLY A 158 29.82 3.71 -8.48
C GLY A 158 29.27 4.11 -9.86
N SER A 159 28.54 3.24 -10.57
CA SER A 159 27.90 3.65 -11.83
C SER A 159 26.66 4.48 -11.52
N ILE A 160 26.76 5.79 -11.72
CA ILE A 160 25.61 6.71 -11.76
C ILE A 160 24.60 6.15 -12.76
N PHE A 161 23.33 6.06 -12.37
CA PHE A 161 22.28 5.59 -13.26
C PHE A 161 22.04 6.63 -14.35
N ASP A 162 22.27 6.25 -15.61
CA ASP A 162 22.11 7.13 -16.75
C ASP A 162 20.64 7.16 -17.21
N VAL A 163 19.90 8.13 -16.70
CA VAL A 163 18.47 8.33 -17.02
C VAL A 163 18.26 8.81 -18.46
N GLU A 164 19.21 9.54 -19.04
CA GLU A 164 19.14 10.00 -20.43
C GLU A 164 19.26 8.80 -21.38
N ALA A 165 20.23 7.91 -21.13
CA ALA A 165 20.36 6.68 -21.89
C ALA A 165 19.14 5.75 -21.76
N LEU A 166 18.49 5.71 -20.59
CA LEU A 166 17.22 5.00 -20.41
C LEU A 166 16.13 5.61 -21.30
N ILE A 167 15.93 6.93 -21.24
CA ILE A 167 14.90 7.63 -22.01
C ILE A 167 15.12 7.41 -23.51
N ASP A 168 16.34 7.62 -24.00
CA ASP A 168 16.71 7.42 -25.40
C ASP A 168 16.51 5.95 -25.82
N GLY A 169 16.93 5.01 -24.97
CA GLY A 169 16.79 3.58 -25.20
C GLY A 169 15.32 3.13 -25.33
N LEU A 170 14.43 3.69 -24.51
CA LEU A 170 13.00 3.40 -24.57
C LEU A 170 12.29 4.07 -25.75
N GLN A 171 12.76 5.24 -26.19
CA GLN A 171 12.19 5.97 -27.32
C GLN A 171 12.68 5.46 -28.68
N ASP A 172 13.91 4.92 -28.78
CA ASP A 172 14.49 4.41 -30.02
C ASP A 172 13.94 3.03 -30.43
N ARG A 173 12.66 3.01 -30.80
CA ARG A 173 11.98 1.79 -31.31
C ARG A 173 12.53 1.28 -32.64
N LYS A 174 13.33 2.07 -33.35
CA LYS A 174 13.85 1.69 -34.67
C LYS A 174 15.09 0.82 -34.55
N HIS A 175 15.96 1.12 -33.58
CA HIS A 175 17.20 0.37 -33.39
C HIS A 175 17.13 -0.61 -32.22
N ASN A 176 16.21 -0.41 -31.27
CA ASN A 176 16.01 -1.34 -30.15
C ASN A 176 14.82 -2.28 -30.40
N ASN A 177 15.04 -3.58 -30.21
CA ASN A 177 13.97 -4.58 -30.18
C ASN A 177 13.24 -4.55 -28.82
N SER A 178 12.16 -5.33 -28.69
CA SER A 178 11.42 -5.47 -27.42
C SER A 178 12.32 -5.91 -26.28
N ASP A 179 13.17 -6.90 -26.50
CA ASP A 179 13.99 -7.53 -25.45
C ASP A 179 14.96 -6.53 -24.80
N ILE A 180 15.55 -5.62 -25.59
CA ILE A 180 16.42 -4.55 -25.07
C ILE A 180 15.61 -3.55 -24.24
N ARG A 181 14.40 -3.17 -24.70
CA ARG A 181 13.52 -2.26 -23.94
C ARG A 181 13.03 -2.89 -22.64
N GLU A 182 12.74 -4.19 -22.65
CA GLU A 182 12.41 -4.94 -21.43
C GLU A 182 13.58 -4.90 -20.43
N GLN A 183 14.83 -5.08 -20.89
CA GLN A 183 16.02 -4.97 -20.03
C GLN A 183 16.18 -3.57 -19.44
N TYR A 184 15.92 -2.51 -20.22
CA TYR A 184 15.93 -1.13 -19.73
C TYR A 184 14.91 -0.92 -18.60
N LEU A 185 13.67 -1.42 -18.77
CA LEU A 185 12.61 -1.32 -17.77
C LEU A 185 12.95 -2.11 -16.49
N GLU A 186 13.48 -3.33 -16.64
CA GLU A 186 13.93 -4.13 -15.50
C GLU A 186 15.08 -3.45 -14.75
N GLY A 187 16.04 -2.87 -15.48
CA GLY A 187 17.12 -2.07 -14.91
C GLY A 187 16.61 -0.87 -14.10
N TYR A 188 15.67 -0.10 -14.67
CA TYR A 188 15.01 1.01 -13.99
C TYR A 188 14.32 0.55 -12.71
N MET A 189 13.46 -0.47 -12.78
CA MET A 189 12.73 -0.98 -11.61
C MET A 189 13.67 -1.51 -10.52
N LYS A 190 14.77 -2.18 -10.91
CA LYS A 190 15.78 -2.67 -9.97
C LYS A 190 16.44 -1.51 -9.23
N VAL A 191 16.78 -0.43 -9.93
CA VAL A 191 17.39 0.76 -9.33
C VAL A 191 16.42 1.44 -8.37
N ILE A 192 15.18 1.71 -8.81
CA ILE A 192 14.18 2.38 -7.98
C ILE A 192 13.87 1.56 -6.73
N ARG A 193 13.64 0.25 -6.86
CA ARG A 193 13.32 -0.61 -5.69
C ARG A 193 14.51 -0.80 -4.75
N ALA A 194 15.71 -1.02 -5.28
CA ALA A 194 16.84 -1.43 -4.45
C ALA A 194 17.69 -0.28 -3.90
N ARG A 195 17.68 0.90 -4.55
CA ARG A 195 18.67 1.97 -4.31
C ARG A 195 18.05 3.34 -4.08
N TYR A 196 16.80 3.41 -3.63
CA TYR A 196 16.15 4.69 -3.38
C TYR A 196 16.85 5.47 -2.25
N ASN A 197 17.39 6.62 -2.59
CA ASN A 197 18.18 7.49 -1.71
C ASN A 197 18.13 8.95 -2.22
N SER A 198 18.85 9.86 -1.57
CA SER A 198 18.88 11.29 -1.95
C SER A 198 19.40 11.55 -3.37
N GLU A 199 20.30 10.71 -3.89
CA GLU A 199 20.77 10.82 -5.27
C GLU A 199 19.68 10.40 -6.26
N THR A 200 18.94 9.35 -5.93
CA THR A 200 17.80 8.88 -6.72
C THR A 200 16.74 9.97 -6.86
N HIS A 201 16.41 10.65 -5.75
CA HIS A 201 15.51 11.81 -5.79
C HIS A 201 15.95 12.86 -6.80
N GLN A 202 17.23 13.25 -6.76
CA GLN A 202 17.70 14.40 -7.53
C GLN A 202 17.51 14.22 -9.04
N TRP A 203 17.83 13.04 -9.60
CA TRP A 203 17.64 12.82 -11.04
C TRP A 203 16.22 12.36 -11.37
N LEU A 204 15.54 11.66 -10.46
CA LEU A 204 14.21 11.14 -10.72
C LEU A 204 13.19 12.28 -10.76
N ASP A 205 13.25 13.23 -9.84
CA ASP A 205 12.27 14.34 -9.75
C ASP A 205 12.24 15.15 -11.06
N ASP A 206 13.41 15.43 -11.65
CA ASP A 206 13.53 16.14 -12.93
C ASP A 206 13.04 15.31 -14.12
N ALA A 207 13.22 13.98 -14.09
CA ALA A 207 12.89 13.08 -15.18
C ALA A 207 11.47 12.46 -15.08
N ALA A 208 10.82 12.54 -13.91
CA ALA A 208 9.65 11.76 -13.56
C ALA A 208 8.47 11.94 -14.51
N ALA A 209 8.13 13.19 -14.85
CA ALA A 209 7.02 13.48 -15.77
C ALA A 209 7.27 12.90 -17.16
N THR A 210 8.51 13.03 -17.67
CA THR A 210 8.91 12.50 -18.97
C THR A 210 8.88 10.97 -18.97
N LEU A 211 9.44 10.34 -17.94
CA LEU A 211 9.41 8.88 -17.78
C LEU A 211 7.99 8.35 -17.67
N ALA A 212 7.14 9.00 -16.88
CA ALA A 212 5.74 8.62 -16.72
C ALA A 212 4.96 8.69 -18.04
N GLU A 213 5.18 9.73 -18.86
CA GLU A 213 4.60 9.81 -20.20
C GLU A 213 5.09 8.67 -21.11
N ILE A 214 6.40 8.40 -21.11
CA ILE A 214 6.99 7.31 -21.90
C ILE A 214 6.39 5.97 -21.49
N PHE A 215 6.33 5.69 -20.19
CA PHE A 215 5.79 4.45 -19.66
C PHE A 215 4.33 4.28 -20.04
N LEU A 216 3.45 5.25 -19.76
CA LEU A 216 2.03 5.16 -20.16
C LEU A 216 1.84 4.95 -21.65
N LYS A 217 2.59 5.70 -22.48
CA LYS A 217 2.52 5.58 -23.93
C LYS A 217 2.94 4.19 -24.40
N ASN A 218 3.98 3.63 -23.79
CA ASN A 218 4.50 2.30 -24.14
C ASN A 218 3.67 1.17 -23.52
N SER A 219 2.97 1.38 -22.40
CA SER A 219 1.98 0.44 -21.87
C SER A 219 0.87 0.16 -22.88
N ASN A 220 0.48 1.14 -23.69
CA ASN A 220 -0.54 0.95 -24.74
C ASN A 220 0.04 0.53 -26.11
N ARG A 221 1.37 0.62 -26.30
CA ARG A 221 2.00 0.43 -27.64
C ARG A 221 3.17 -0.55 -27.65
N GLY A 222 3.44 -1.22 -26.53
CA GLY A 222 4.50 -2.20 -26.40
C GLY A 222 4.29 -3.36 -27.35
N ALA A 223 5.38 -3.94 -27.84
CA ALA A 223 5.31 -5.00 -28.84
C ALA A 223 4.85 -6.35 -28.23
N THR A 224 5.18 -6.57 -26.97
CA THR A 224 4.87 -7.78 -26.19
C THR A 224 4.02 -7.41 -24.98
N ALA A 225 3.20 -8.34 -24.48
CA ALA A 225 2.45 -8.15 -23.24
C ALA A 225 3.41 -7.89 -22.05
N ARG A 226 4.55 -8.59 -22.02
CA ARG A 226 5.61 -8.37 -21.02
C ARG A 226 6.14 -6.95 -21.03
N GLU A 227 6.46 -6.38 -22.19
CA GLU A 227 6.90 -4.99 -22.30
C GLU A 227 5.83 -4.03 -21.76
N ARG A 228 4.55 -4.25 -22.10
CA ARG A 228 3.44 -3.41 -21.63
C ARG A 228 3.27 -3.48 -20.12
N LEU A 229 3.33 -4.69 -19.54
CA LEU A 229 3.30 -4.93 -18.10
C LEU A 229 4.46 -4.24 -17.38
N LEU A 230 5.69 -4.36 -17.90
CA LEU A 230 6.87 -3.73 -17.31
C LEU A 230 6.76 -2.19 -17.33
N ASN A 231 6.18 -1.61 -18.39
CA ASN A 231 5.90 -0.18 -18.43
C ASN A 231 4.86 0.25 -17.39
N LEU A 232 3.77 -0.50 -17.21
CA LEU A 232 2.79 -0.23 -16.15
C LEU A 232 3.40 -0.31 -14.75
N GLN A 233 4.23 -1.33 -14.50
CA GLN A 233 4.95 -1.47 -13.23
C GLN A 233 5.94 -0.32 -12.98
N ALA A 234 6.70 0.06 -14.01
CA ALA A 234 7.61 1.21 -13.95
C ALA A 234 6.84 2.50 -13.66
N TYR A 235 5.69 2.71 -14.33
CA TYR A 235 4.81 3.84 -14.09
C TYR A 235 4.29 3.90 -12.64
N CYS A 236 3.77 2.78 -12.10
CA CYS A 236 3.35 2.72 -10.69
C CYS A 236 4.48 3.07 -9.73
N LEU A 237 5.71 2.60 -10.00
CA LEU A 237 6.87 2.91 -9.18
C LEU A 237 7.24 4.39 -9.27
N THR A 238 7.23 5.00 -10.46
CA THR A 238 7.49 6.44 -10.62
C THR A 238 6.48 7.27 -9.84
N VAL A 239 5.18 7.00 -10.00
CA VAL A 239 4.11 7.70 -9.27
C VAL A 239 4.20 7.44 -7.76
N GLY A 240 4.57 6.23 -7.36
CA GLY A 240 4.76 5.87 -5.96
C GLY A 240 6.04 6.40 -5.31
N THR A 241 6.87 7.16 -6.02
CA THR A 241 8.17 7.63 -5.52
C THR A 241 8.37 9.14 -5.58
N VAL A 242 7.56 9.85 -6.36
CA VAL A 242 7.73 11.30 -6.59
C VAL A 242 6.50 12.02 -6.04
N GLU A 243 6.73 12.96 -5.12
CA GLU A 243 5.66 13.65 -4.39
C GLU A 243 4.86 14.60 -5.30
N ASP A 244 5.52 15.37 -6.15
CA ASP A 244 4.91 16.47 -6.90
C ASP A 244 4.64 16.14 -8.37
N MET A 245 3.86 15.09 -8.61
CA MET A 245 3.40 14.75 -9.96
C MET A 245 2.01 15.34 -10.26
N ASP A 246 1.87 15.99 -11.42
CA ASP A 246 0.61 16.50 -11.97
C ASP A 246 0.35 15.86 -13.35
N ILE A 247 -0.04 14.59 -13.33
CA ILE A 247 -0.26 13.76 -14.52
C ILE A 247 -1.63 13.07 -14.55
N PHE A 248 -2.50 13.37 -13.57
CA PHE A 248 -3.76 12.67 -13.37
C PHE A 248 -4.66 12.67 -14.61
N GLU A 249 -4.93 13.85 -15.19
CA GLU A 249 -5.83 13.99 -16.33
C GLU A 249 -5.40 13.13 -17.53
N ALA A 250 -4.10 13.14 -17.85
CA ALA A 250 -3.55 12.34 -18.94
C ALA A 250 -3.52 10.85 -18.58
N GLY A 251 -3.07 10.52 -17.36
CA GLY A 251 -2.97 9.15 -16.86
C GLY A 251 -4.32 8.46 -16.78
N ASN A 252 -5.31 9.07 -16.13
CA ASN A 252 -6.67 8.56 -15.98
C ASN A 252 -7.28 8.16 -17.34
N LYS A 253 -7.17 9.04 -18.34
CA LYS A 253 -7.68 8.76 -19.68
C LYS A 253 -6.98 7.57 -20.35
N VAL A 254 -5.65 7.54 -20.29
CA VAL A 254 -4.87 6.47 -20.94
C VAL A 254 -5.06 5.13 -20.22
N LEU A 255 -5.11 5.12 -18.90
CA LEU A 255 -5.29 3.91 -18.09
C LEU A 255 -6.69 3.32 -18.26
N LYS A 256 -7.75 4.14 -18.27
CA LYS A 256 -9.11 3.67 -18.61
C LYS A 256 -9.18 3.12 -20.03
N GLN A 257 -8.45 3.72 -20.98
CA GLN A 257 -8.34 3.16 -22.33
C GLN A 257 -7.63 1.80 -22.33
N ILE A 258 -6.50 1.68 -21.64
CA ILE A 258 -5.76 0.41 -21.52
C ILE A 258 -6.67 -0.67 -20.92
N LEU A 259 -7.48 -0.36 -19.90
CA LEU A 259 -8.39 -1.32 -19.29
C LEU A 259 -9.41 -1.90 -20.28
N ALA A 260 -9.94 -1.07 -21.18
CA ALA A 260 -10.89 -1.49 -22.21
C ALA A 260 -10.20 -2.22 -23.39
N ASP A 261 -9.07 -1.70 -23.87
CA ASP A 261 -8.44 -2.15 -25.10
C ASP A 261 -7.49 -3.37 -24.92
N GLU A 262 -6.98 -3.61 -23.70
CA GLU A 262 -6.00 -4.70 -23.45
C GLU A 262 -6.62 -6.09 -23.48
N ASP A 263 -5.84 -7.06 -23.96
CA ASP A 263 -6.19 -8.48 -23.96
C ASP A 263 -5.46 -9.30 -22.90
N ASP A 264 -4.42 -8.71 -22.27
CA ASP A 264 -3.65 -9.34 -21.20
C ASP A 264 -4.17 -8.95 -19.80
N ASP A 265 -4.55 -9.95 -19.03
CA ASP A 265 -5.15 -9.76 -17.71
C ASP A 265 -4.19 -9.16 -16.68
N GLU A 266 -2.90 -9.49 -16.75
CA GLU A 266 -1.89 -8.91 -15.85
C GLU A 266 -1.70 -7.41 -16.14
N CYS A 267 -1.75 -7.02 -17.42
CA CYS A 267 -1.75 -5.62 -17.82
C CYS A 267 -2.99 -4.89 -17.30
N ARG A 268 -4.20 -5.47 -17.39
CA ARG A 268 -5.42 -4.87 -16.83
C ARG A 268 -5.33 -4.71 -15.31
N VAL A 269 -4.86 -5.73 -14.59
CA VAL A 269 -4.64 -5.68 -13.14
C VAL A 269 -3.70 -4.54 -12.76
N PHE A 270 -2.54 -4.41 -13.42
CA PHE A 270 -1.61 -3.32 -13.13
C PHE A 270 -2.12 -1.94 -13.60
N ALA A 271 -2.98 -1.88 -14.63
CA ALA A 271 -3.63 -0.64 -15.02
C ALA A 271 -4.63 -0.15 -13.96
N ILE A 272 -5.32 -1.05 -13.24
CA ILE A 272 -6.14 -0.69 -12.07
C ILE A 272 -5.26 -0.10 -10.97
N TYR A 273 -4.16 -0.77 -10.60
CA TYR A 273 -3.26 -0.27 -9.57
C TYR A 273 -2.62 1.07 -9.96
N ALA A 274 -2.24 1.22 -11.23
CA ALA A 274 -1.77 2.48 -11.78
C ALA A 274 -2.83 3.57 -11.65
N LEU A 275 -4.09 3.29 -11.98
CA LEU A 275 -5.19 4.26 -11.87
C LEU A 275 -5.37 4.75 -10.43
N CYS A 276 -5.34 3.82 -9.46
CA CYS A 276 -5.39 4.13 -8.03
C CYS A 276 -4.21 4.99 -7.57
N MET A 277 -2.98 4.67 -8.01
CA MET A 277 -1.80 5.47 -7.67
C MET A 277 -1.86 6.86 -8.31
N THR A 278 -2.30 6.95 -9.55
CA THR A 278 -2.40 8.21 -10.30
C THR A 278 -3.44 9.15 -9.71
N VAL A 279 -4.57 8.65 -9.23
CA VAL A 279 -5.58 9.53 -8.61
C VAL A 279 -5.13 10.09 -7.27
N LEU A 280 -4.37 9.34 -6.47
CA LEU A 280 -3.92 9.81 -5.16
C LEU A 280 -2.61 10.62 -5.22
N TYR A 281 -1.65 10.18 -6.03
CA TYR A 281 -0.28 10.74 -6.04
C TYR A 281 0.07 11.43 -7.36
N GLY A 282 -0.73 11.24 -8.41
CA GLY A 282 -0.55 11.89 -9.72
C GLY A 282 -1.27 13.23 -9.87
N GLY A 283 -1.78 13.83 -8.78
CA GLY A 283 -2.42 15.15 -8.80
C GLY A 283 -3.96 15.12 -8.91
N GLY A 284 -4.60 13.98 -8.67
CA GLY A 284 -6.06 13.90 -8.58
C GLY A 284 -6.60 14.56 -7.32
N LEU A 285 -7.82 15.10 -7.41
CA LEU A 285 -8.55 15.67 -6.27
C LEU A 285 -9.46 14.63 -5.62
N GLU A 286 -10.05 14.96 -4.47
CA GLU A 286 -11.00 14.08 -3.77
C GLU A 286 -12.16 13.66 -4.67
N GLU A 287 -12.70 14.58 -5.47
CA GLU A 287 -13.78 14.29 -6.41
C GLU A 287 -13.36 13.27 -7.47
N ALA A 288 -12.11 13.36 -7.95
CA ALA A 288 -11.56 12.39 -8.88
C ALA A 288 -11.34 11.01 -8.23
N ALA A 289 -10.96 10.97 -6.94
CA ALA A 289 -10.83 9.74 -6.18
C ALA A 289 -12.19 9.03 -6.04
N LEU A 290 -13.25 9.80 -5.75
CA LEU A 290 -14.63 9.30 -5.70
C LEU A 290 -15.11 8.77 -7.07
N GLU A 291 -14.81 9.48 -8.17
CA GLU A 291 -15.11 9.00 -9.53
C GLU A 291 -14.37 7.69 -9.87
N VAL A 292 -13.11 7.55 -9.42
CA VAL A 292 -12.36 6.29 -9.58
C VAL A 292 -12.98 5.18 -8.73
N MET A 293 -13.41 5.47 -7.50
CA MET A 293 -14.10 4.48 -6.66
C MET A 293 -15.39 3.98 -7.31
N GLU A 294 -16.23 4.86 -7.86
CA GLU A 294 -17.44 4.48 -8.59
C GLU A 294 -17.12 3.60 -9.81
N PHE A 295 -16.10 3.98 -10.58
CA PHE A 295 -15.64 3.18 -11.72
C PHE A 295 -15.16 1.78 -11.32
N LEU A 296 -14.47 1.64 -10.18
CA LEU A 296 -14.05 0.33 -9.67
C LEU A 296 -15.25 -0.50 -9.19
N VAL A 297 -16.26 0.13 -8.59
CA VAL A 297 -17.52 -0.55 -8.23
C VAL A 297 -18.24 -1.06 -9.48
N GLU A 298 -18.27 -0.29 -10.57
CA GLU A 298 -18.86 -0.72 -11.85
C GLU A 298 -18.17 -1.99 -12.40
N ILE A 299 -16.83 -2.05 -12.35
CA ILE A 299 -16.08 -3.26 -12.72
C ILE A 299 -16.48 -4.45 -11.84
N VAL A 300 -16.62 -4.24 -10.53
CA VAL A 300 -17.01 -5.30 -9.59
C VAL A 300 -18.45 -5.77 -9.81
N GLN A 301 -19.39 -4.86 -10.02
CA GLN A 301 -20.81 -5.20 -10.23
C GLN A 301 -21.07 -5.97 -11.53
N THR A 302 -20.21 -5.76 -12.53
CA THR A 302 -20.35 -6.37 -13.86
C THR A 302 -19.43 -7.57 -14.05
N ASP A 303 -18.76 -8.04 -12.99
CA ASP A 303 -17.74 -9.10 -13.06
C ASP A 303 -16.68 -8.84 -14.16
N GLY A 304 -16.31 -7.57 -14.35
CA GLY A 304 -15.36 -7.09 -15.35
C GLY A 304 -15.93 -6.81 -16.74
N GLU A 305 -17.22 -7.06 -17.00
CA GLU A 305 -17.85 -6.83 -18.32
C GLU A 305 -17.80 -5.35 -18.76
N SER A 306 -17.87 -4.39 -17.83
CA SER A 306 -17.80 -2.94 -18.15
C SER A 306 -16.51 -2.51 -18.86
N ILE A 307 -15.44 -3.31 -18.76
CA ILE A 307 -14.16 -3.08 -19.42
C ILE A 307 -13.76 -4.25 -20.36
N GLU A 308 -14.74 -4.99 -20.86
CA GLU A 308 -14.53 -6.14 -21.77
C GLU A 308 -13.65 -7.26 -21.17
N ALA A 309 -13.63 -7.38 -19.84
CA ALA A 309 -12.93 -8.41 -19.08
C ALA A 309 -13.92 -9.43 -18.47
N HIS A 310 -14.72 -10.06 -19.33
CA HIS A 310 -15.82 -10.95 -18.93
C HIS A 310 -15.40 -12.06 -17.96
N ASP A 311 -16.04 -12.10 -16.78
CA ASP A 311 -15.85 -13.12 -15.74
C ASP A 311 -14.37 -13.29 -15.34
N ASN A 312 -13.67 -12.15 -15.24
CA ASN A 312 -12.24 -12.16 -14.93
C ASN A 312 -11.98 -11.94 -13.45
N ALA A 313 -11.73 -13.05 -12.75
CA ALA A 313 -11.51 -13.02 -11.31
C ALA A 313 -10.32 -12.16 -10.87
N ALA A 314 -9.23 -12.13 -11.66
CA ALA A 314 -8.05 -11.35 -11.32
C ALA A 314 -8.31 -9.83 -11.41
N VAL A 315 -9.05 -9.41 -12.44
CA VAL A 315 -9.46 -8.02 -12.64
C VAL A 315 -10.42 -7.56 -11.54
N VAL A 316 -11.43 -8.37 -11.20
CA VAL A 316 -12.37 -8.05 -10.11
C VAL A 316 -11.67 -7.99 -8.76
N ALA A 317 -10.76 -8.93 -8.49
CA ALA A 317 -9.95 -8.90 -7.27
C ALA A 317 -9.07 -7.64 -7.17
N ALA A 318 -8.44 -7.23 -8.27
CA ALA A 318 -7.67 -6.00 -8.33
C ALA A 318 -8.55 -4.75 -8.15
N ALA A 319 -9.78 -4.74 -8.69
CA ALA A 319 -10.73 -3.66 -8.51
C ALA A 319 -11.17 -3.51 -7.05
N LEU A 320 -11.45 -4.61 -6.34
CA LEU A 320 -11.77 -4.60 -4.91
C LEU A 320 -10.60 -4.06 -4.07
N GLN A 321 -9.37 -4.53 -4.35
CA GLN A 321 -8.16 -4.05 -3.68
C GLN A 321 -7.90 -2.57 -3.95
N GLY A 322 -8.03 -2.15 -5.21
CA GLY A 322 -7.89 -0.76 -5.63
C GLY A 322 -8.94 0.14 -4.99
N TRP A 323 -10.19 -0.33 -4.89
CA TRP A 323 -11.27 0.41 -4.24
C TRP A 323 -10.96 0.62 -2.77
N ALA A 324 -10.57 -0.43 -2.05
CA ALA A 324 -10.21 -0.35 -0.63
C ALA A 324 -9.02 0.60 -0.40
N PHE A 325 -8.04 0.57 -1.29
CA PHE A 325 -6.90 1.48 -1.25
C PHE A 325 -7.30 2.94 -1.48
N VAL A 326 -8.13 3.25 -2.47
CA VAL A 326 -8.59 4.64 -2.69
C VAL A 326 -9.48 5.10 -1.53
N ALA A 327 -10.44 4.27 -1.10
CA ALA A 327 -11.31 4.55 0.02
C ALA A 327 -10.55 4.84 1.32
N SER A 328 -9.41 4.18 1.55
CA SER A 328 -8.56 4.42 2.73
C SER A 328 -7.91 5.81 2.79
N HIS A 329 -7.92 6.58 1.69
CA HIS A 329 -7.39 7.94 1.62
C HIS A 329 -8.49 9.02 1.50
N VAL A 330 -9.74 8.62 1.26
CA VAL A 330 -10.87 9.54 1.14
C VAL A 330 -11.49 9.77 2.51
N SER A 331 -11.74 11.05 2.83
CA SER A 331 -12.20 11.42 4.17
C SER A 331 -13.66 11.07 4.42
N ASP A 332 -14.50 11.27 3.40
CA ASP A 332 -15.91 10.94 3.43
C ASP A 332 -16.35 10.42 2.06
N TYR A 333 -16.87 9.19 2.06
CA TYR A 333 -17.46 8.54 0.90
C TYR A 333 -18.83 7.94 1.23
N SER A 334 -19.50 8.45 2.27
CA SER A 334 -20.80 7.99 2.77
C SER A 334 -21.86 7.86 1.66
N ASP A 335 -21.95 8.86 0.78
CA ASP A 335 -22.88 8.89 -0.37
C ASP A 335 -22.64 7.76 -1.39
N TYR A 336 -21.43 7.19 -1.43
CA TYR A 336 -21.03 6.12 -2.36
C TYR A 336 -21.03 4.74 -1.70
N ALA A 337 -21.12 4.69 -0.37
CA ALA A 337 -21.01 3.45 0.39
C ALA A 337 -22.17 2.48 0.14
N ASP A 338 -23.37 2.98 -0.18
CA ASP A 338 -24.57 2.17 -0.45
C ASP A 338 -24.37 1.26 -1.67
N ALA A 339 -24.08 1.87 -2.83
CA ALA A 339 -23.85 1.14 -4.09
C ALA A 339 -22.63 0.21 -4.02
N ALA A 340 -21.58 0.62 -3.31
CA ALA A 340 -20.40 -0.20 -3.07
C ALA A 340 -20.74 -1.42 -2.20
N MET A 341 -21.52 -1.23 -1.13
CA MET A 341 -21.94 -2.31 -0.25
C MET A 341 -22.79 -3.33 -1.00
N ASP A 342 -23.73 -2.91 -1.84
CA ASP A 342 -24.52 -3.80 -2.70
C ASP A 342 -23.60 -4.68 -3.56
N ALA A 343 -22.61 -4.08 -4.23
CA ALA A 343 -21.65 -4.81 -5.06
C ALA A 343 -20.84 -5.82 -4.26
N PHE A 344 -20.27 -5.42 -3.11
CA PHE A 344 -19.39 -6.29 -2.32
C PHE A 344 -20.15 -7.42 -1.65
N VAL A 345 -21.39 -7.16 -1.22
CA VAL A 345 -22.26 -8.18 -0.64
C VAL A 345 -22.67 -9.23 -1.69
N ASP A 346 -22.84 -8.86 -2.96
CA ASP A 346 -23.06 -9.83 -4.04
C ASP A 346 -21.81 -10.71 -4.26
N GLN A 347 -20.63 -10.09 -4.30
CA GLN A 347 -19.35 -10.78 -4.51
C GLN A 347 -18.96 -11.78 -3.40
N LEU A 348 -19.60 -11.75 -2.24
CA LEU A 348 -19.46 -12.79 -1.22
C LEU A 348 -19.92 -14.18 -1.72
N ASP A 349 -20.79 -14.25 -2.73
CA ASP A 349 -21.25 -15.50 -3.34
C ASP A 349 -20.38 -15.95 -4.53
N SER A 350 -19.30 -15.24 -4.83
CA SER A 350 -18.34 -15.62 -5.88
C SER A 350 -17.77 -17.02 -5.64
N THR A 351 -17.43 -17.72 -6.72
CA THR A 351 -16.74 -19.02 -6.62
C THR A 351 -15.24 -18.88 -6.35
N ASP A 352 -14.69 -17.69 -6.57
CA ASP A 352 -13.29 -17.39 -6.31
C ASP A 352 -13.08 -16.90 -4.87
N THR A 353 -12.19 -17.58 -4.16
CA THR A 353 -11.93 -17.30 -2.74
C THR A 353 -11.21 -15.97 -2.50
N GLU A 354 -10.45 -15.48 -3.47
CA GLU A 354 -9.77 -14.18 -3.38
C GLU A 354 -10.78 -13.04 -3.52
N ILE A 355 -11.74 -13.16 -4.44
CA ILE A 355 -12.86 -12.21 -4.56
C ILE A 355 -13.67 -12.17 -3.26
N GLN A 356 -14.05 -13.33 -2.72
CA GLN A 356 -14.78 -13.41 -1.45
C GLN A 356 -14.03 -12.75 -0.29
N SER A 357 -12.71 -12.97 -0.21
CA SER A 357 -11.86 -12.39 0.82
C SER A 357 -11.76 -10.87 0.68
N ASN A 358 -11.47 -10.38 -0.53
CA ASN A 358 -11.36 -8.95 -0.81
C ASN A 358 -12.69 -8.22 -0.61
N ALA A 359 -13.81 -8.80 -1.03
CA ALA A 359 -15.15 -8.26 -0.78
C ALA A 359 -15.44 -8.15 0.72
N GLY A 360 -15.09 -9.17 1.50
CA GLY A 360 -15.16 -9.11 2.97
C GLY A 360 -14.32 -7.99 3.57
N HIS A 361 -13.10 -7.76 3.06
CA HIS A 361 -12.23 -6.67 3.49
C HIS A 361 -12.84 -5.29 3.18
N CYS A 362 -13.40 -5.10 1.99
CA CYS A 362 -14.08 -3.86 1.62
C CYS A 362 -15.30 -3.58 2.51
N ILE A 363 -16.10 -4.61 2.83
CA ILE A 363 -17.22 -4.49 3.77
C ILE A 363 -16.72 -4.06 5.16
N ALA A 364 -15.65 -4.70 5.65
CA ALA A 364 -15.07 -4.35 6.96
C ALA A 364 -14.56 -2.90 6.99
N LEU A 365 -13.92 -2.45 5.90
CA LEU A 365 -13.46 -1.07 5.73
C LEU A 365 -14.61 -0.07 5.73
N ILE A 366 -15.72 -0.34 5.02
CA ILE A 366 -16.90 0.55 5.04
C ILE A 366 -17.45 0.71 6.46
N TYR A 367 -17.59 -0.39 7.20
CA TYR A 367 -18.07 -0.31 8.58
C TYR A 367 -17.06 0.35 9.52
N GLU A 368 -15.76 0.20 9.28
CA GLU A 368 -14.72 0.97 9.99
C GLU A 368 -14.85 2.47 9.72
N SER A 369 -14.92 2.88 8.46
CA SER A 369 -15.12 4.28 8.08
C SER A 369 -16.45 4.84 8.60
N SER A 370 -17.53 4.07 8.60
CA SER A 370 -18.81 4.50 9.17
C SER A 370 -18.73 4.77 10.68
N ARG A 371 -17.94 4.00 11.43
CA ARG A 371 -17.74 4.23 12.87
C ARG A 371 -16.93 5.50 13.10
N ASN A 372 -15.84 5.68 12.36
CA ASN A 372 -15.03 6.89 12.43
C ASN A 372 -15.85 8.13 12.06
N HIS A 373 -16.69 8.04 11.03
CA HIS A 373 -17.60 9.11 10.62
C HIS A 373 -18.65 9.43 11.69
N GLU A 374 -19.21 8.43 12.37
CA GLU A 374 -20.12 8.62 13.50
C GLU A 374 -19.43 9.33 14.67
N GLU A 375 -18.17 8.99 14.96
CA GLU A 375 -17.38 9.66 15.99
C GLU A 375 -17.13 11.14 15.66
N GLU A 376 -16.96 11.47 14.38
CA GLU A 376 -16.71 12.85 13.92
C GLU A 376 -17.98 13.70 13.77
N THR A 377 -19.05 13.13 13.21
CA THR A 377 -20.26 13.86 12.82
C THR A 377 -21.45 13.62 13.75
N GLY A 378 -21.43 12.53 14.51
CA GLY A 378 -22.54 12.04 15.33
C GLY A 378 -23.57 11.18 14.58
N GLU A 379 -23.39 10.94 13.29
CA GLU A 379 -24.28 10.10 12.48
C GLU A 379 -23.46 9.03 11.72
N PRO A 380 -23.87 7.75 11.70
CA PRO A 380 -23.21 6.73 10.91
C PRO A 380 -23.60 6.82 9.43
N PHE A 381 -22.88 6.09 8.57
CA PHE A 381 -23.28 5.93 7.17
C PHE A 381 -24.68 5.29 7.07
N GLN A 382 -25.47 5.74 6.11
CA GLN A 382 -26.80 5.20 5.84
C GLN A 382 -26.68 3.93 4.99
N LEU A 383 -26.31 2.81 5.62
CA LEU A 383 -26.14 1.53 4.96
C LEU A 383 -27.46 0.72 4.98
N PRO A 384 -27.86 0.04 3.89
CA PRO A 384 -29.10 -0.74 3.86
C PRO A 384 -28.94 -2.12 4.54
N TYR A 385 -27.72 -2.50 4.91
CA TYR A 385 -27.40 -3.80 5.48
C TYR A 385 -27.24 -3.75 7.01
N ASP A 386 -27.95 -4.65 7.68
CA ASP A 386 -27.77 -4.93 9.10
C ASP A 386 -26.46 -5.73 9.33
N PRO A 387 -25.50 -5.20 10.10
CA PRO A 387 -24.25 -5.90 10.42
C PRO A 387 -24.46 -7.32 10.93
N GLN A 388 -25.50 -7.55 11.74
CA GLN A 388 -25.77 -8.87 12.34
C GLN A 388 -26.17 -9.91 11.30
N ARG A 389 -26.89 -9.49 10.25
CA ARG A 389 -27.24 -10.38 9.14
C ARG A 389 -26.02 -10.72 8.30
N LEU A 390 -25.15 -9.74 8.04
CA LEU A 390 -23.89 -9.96 7.33
C LEU A 390 -22.97 -10.91 8.10
N ILE A 391 -22.82 -10.73 9.42
CA ILE A 391 -22.10 -11.66 10.30
C ILE A 391 -22.65 -13.09 10.15
N GLY A 392 -23.98 -13.25 10.15
CA GLY A 392 -24.62 -14.54 9.94
C GLY A 392 -24.25 -15.19 8.61
N ARG A 393 -24.22 -14.41 7.52
CA ARG A 393 -23.85 -14.86 6.17
C ARG A 393 -22.36 -15.21 6.07
N LEU A 394 -21.47 -14.34 6.54
CA LEU A 394 -20.03 -14.57 6.56
C LEU A 394 -19.67 -15.84 7.36
N ASN A 395 -20.34 -16.06 8.49
CA ASN A 395 -20.19 -17.29 9.27
C ASN A 395 -20.65 -18.55 8.53
N GLN A 396 -21.61 -18.45 7.61
CA GLN A 396 -21.99 -19.57 6.74
C GLN A 396 -20.89 -19.84 5.72
N LEU A 397 -20.35 -18.81 5.08
CA LEU A 397 -19.25 -18.92 4.12
C LEU A 397 -17.99 -19.53 4.76
N VAL A 398 -17.64 -19.11 5.98
CA VAL A 398 -16.55 -19.70 6.78
C VAL A 398 -16.70 -21.21 6.99
N LYS A 399 -17.94 -21.70 7.10
CA LYS A 399 -18.26 -23.13 7.27
C LYS A 399 -18.29 -23.89 5.94
N MET A 400 -18.47 -23.20 4.82
CA MET A 400 -18.55 -23.82 3.50
C MET A 400 -17.16 -24.30 3.06
N SER A 401 -16.98 -25.62 3.10
CA SER A 401 -15.81 -26.28 2.52
C SER A 401 -16.01 -26.41 1.01
N ALA A 402 -15.52 -25.47 0.22
CA ALA A 402 -15.38 -25.66 -1.22
C ALA A 402 -14.35 -26.78 -1.47
N LYS A 403 -14.80 -28.03 -1.64
CA LYS A 403 -13.90 -29.17 -1.86
C LYS A 403 -13.05 -29.02 -3.13
N SER A 404 -13.51 -28.18 -4.07
CA SER A 404 -12.84 -27.78 -5.30
C SER A 404 -11.61 -26.88 -5.08
N VAL A 405 -11.51 -26.20 -3.95
CA VAL A 405 -10.43 -25.24 -3.68
C VAL A 405 -9.31 -25.90 -2.87
N SER A 406 -8.06 -25.47 -3.10
CA SER A 406 -6.90 -25.95 -2.38
C SER A 406 -7.05 -25.75 -0.86
N LYS A 407 -6.45 -26.65 -0.07
CA LYS A 407 -6.51 -26.57 1.41
C LYS A 407 -5.96 -25.24 1.93
N LYS A 408 -4.91 -24.72 1.28
CA LYS A 408 -4.27 -23.44 1.61
C LYS A 408 -5.26 -22.29 1.44
N ARG A 409 -5.77 -22.07 0.22
CA ARG A 409 -6.73 -20.99 -0.08
C ARG A 409 -7.98 -21.01 0.81
N ARG A 410 -8.51 -22.20 1.12
CA ARG A 410 -9.65 -22.31 2.06
C ARG A 410 -9.33 -21.85 3.47
N ARG A 411 -8.13 -22.15 3.96
CA ARG A 411 -7.70 -21.70 5.29
C ARG A 411 -7.59 -20.18 5.30
N ASP A 412 -6.95 -19.62 4.28
CA ASP A 412 -6.70 -18.19 4.18
C ASP A 412 -8.03 -17.41 4.04
N LEU A 413 -8.98 -17.92 3.22
CA LEU A 413 -10.36 -17.39 3.15
C LEU A 413 -11.04 -17.43 4.53
N ARG A 414 -11.03 -18.59 5.19
CA ARG A 414 -11.67 -18.75 6.50
C ARG A 414 -11.11 -17.76 7.51
N GLU A 415 -9.81 -17.59 7.52
CA GLU A 415 -9.12 -16.68 8.42
C GLU A 415 -9.46 -15.22 8.14
N SER A 416 -9.44 -14.81 6.86
CA SER A 416 -9.89 -13.49 6.41
C SER A 416 -11.35 -13.22 6.83
N LEU A 417 -12.28 -14.14 6.54
CA LEU A 417 -13.69 -13.94 6.87
C LEU A 417 -13.96 -13.97 8.39
N VAL A 418 -13.21 -14.77 9.17
CA VAL A 418 -13.28 -14.73 10.65
C VAL A 418 -12.78 -13.38 11.18
N SER A 419 -11.72 -12.83 10.57
CA SER A 419 -11.25 -11.48 10.88
C SER A 419 -12.34 -10.44 10.60
N VAL A 420 -12.96 -10.46 9.42
CA VAL A 420 -14.07 -9.57 9.05
C VAL A 420 -15.24 -9.70 10.03
N VAL A 421 -15.66 -10.93 10.37
CA VAL A 421 -16.72 -11.15 11.36
C VAL A 421 -16.37 -10.52 12.71
N THR A 422 -15.14 -10.72 13.18
CA THR A 422 -14.68 -10.13 14.45
C THR A 422 -14.71 -8.60 14.40
N SER A 423 -14.32 -8.01 13.27
CA SER A 423 -14.39 -6.56 13.04
C SER A 423 -15.82 -6.02 13.05
N LEU A 424 -16.78 -6.72 12.44
CA LEU A 424 -18.19 -6.32 12.46
C LEU A 424 -18.82 -6.49 13.84
N GLU A 425 -18.41 -7.51 14.60
CA GLU A 425 -18.94 -7.78 15.94
C GLU A 425 -18.41 -6.81 17.00
N ARG A 426 -17.12 -6.43 16.92
CA ARG A 426 -16.42 -5.72 17.99
C ARG A 426 -15.89 -4.34 17.60
N GLY A 427 -15.99 -3.95 16.34
CA GLY A 427 -15.46 -2.67 15.85
C GLY A 427 -13.93 -2.60 15.80
N VAL A 428 -13.24 -3.73 15.79
CA VAL A 428 -11.76 -3.82 15.74
C VAL A 428 -11.26 -3.98 14.31
N GLY A 429 -10.01 -3.61 14.05
CA GLY A 429 -9.37 -3.84 12.75
C GLY A 429 -9.00 -5.31 12.46
N PRO A 430 -8.17 -5.54 11.43
CA PRO A 430 -7.94 -6.87 10.88
C PRO A 430 -7.13 -7.78 11.80
N TYR A 431 -7.46 -9.07 11.74
CA TYR A 431 -6.84 -10.19 12.46
C TYR A 431 -6.71 -9.96 13.97
N TYR A 432 -7.68 -9.27 14.56
CA TYR A 432 -7.80 -9.16 16.01
C TYR A 432 -8.17 -10.52 16.62
N SER A 433 -7.38 -10.99 17.58
CA SER A 433 -7.60 -12.26 18.25
C SER A 433 -8.26 -12.07 19.61
N THR A 434 -9.47 -12.62 19.73
CA THR A 434 -10.26 -12.68 20.96
C THR A 434 -9.86 -13.84 21.88
N ALA A 435 -8.86 -14.63 21.48
CA ALA A 435 -8.37 -15.72 22.31
C ALA A 435 -7.82 -15.18 23.64
N LEU A 436 -8.19 -15.83 24.75
CA LEU A 436 -7.75 -15.42 26.07
C LEU A 436 -6.24 -15.67 26.22
N TYR A 437 -5.51 -14.62 26.55
CA TYR A 437 -4.12 -14.69 26.93
C TYR A 437 -4.02 -15.01 28.42
N ILE A 438 -3.40 -16.14 28.75
CA ILE A 438 -3.12 -16.51 30.14
C ILE A 438 -1.66 -16.13 30.41
N PRO A 439 -1.39 -14.96 31.04
CA PRO A 439 -0.02 -14.58 31.36
C PRO A 439 0.60 -15.58 32.33
N GLU A 440 1.89 -15.89 32.13
CA GLU A 440 2.66 -16.62 33.13
C GLU A 440 2.63 -15.88 34.47
N LYS A 441 2.74 -16.65 35.57
CA LYS A 441 2.82 -16.11 36.92
C LYS A 441 3.99 -15.12 36.95
N ASP A 442 3.69 -13.84 37.15
CA ASP A 442 4.60 -12.67 37.18
C ASP A 442 4.74 -11.84 35.88
N ASN A 443 4.05 -12.20 34.79
CA ASN A 443 3.98 -11.33 33.59
C ASN A 443 2.87 -10.26 33.72
N TYR A 444 3.26 -8.98 33.66
CA TYR A 444 2.32 -7.87 33.63
C TYR A 444 1.71 -7.71 32.24
N VAL A 445 0.41 -7.98 32.10
CA VAL A 445 -0.35 -7.65 30.88
C VAL A 445 -0.73 -6.19 30.90
N SER A 446 -0.30 -5.45 29.87
CA SER A 446 -0.69 -4.06 29.64
C SER A 446 -2.22 -3.88 29.70
N PRO A 447 -2.74 -2.81 30.31
CA PRO A 447 -4.18 -2.52 30.31
C PRO A 447 -4.79 -2.46 28.91
N SER A 448 -4.01 -2.08 27.90
CA SER A 448 -4.44 -2.04 26.49
C SER A 448 -4.76 -3.41 25.88
N LEU A 449 -4.30 -4.50 26.49
CA LEU A 449 -4.57 -5.88 26.07
C LEU A 449 -5.67 -6.54 26.91
N ARG A 450 -6.32 -5.77 27.79
CA ARG A 450 -7.40 -6.26 28.63
C ARG A 450 -8.73 -5.77 28.10
N THR A 451 -9.68 -6.69 28.03
CA THR A 451 -11.10 -6.41 27.84
C THR A 451 -11.68 -5.65 29.03
N ASP A 452 -12.87 -5.08 28.86
CA ASP A 452 -13.64 -4.43 29.93
C ASP A 452 -13.90 -5.37 31.12
N ASP A 453 -14.01 -6.68 30.85
CA ASP A 453 -14.14 -7.74 31.86
C ASP A 453 -12.82 -8.05 32.60
N GLY A 454 -11.74 -7.32 32.28
CA GLY A 454 -10.41 -7.48 32.84
C GLY A 454 -9.62 -8.68 32.33
N ARG A 455 -10.16 -9.42 31.35
CA ARG A 455 -9.48 -10.58 30.74
C ARG A 455 -8.50 -10.11 29.68
N ALA A 456 -7.30 -10.69 29.69
CA ALA A 456 -6.31 -10.42 28.67
C ALA A 456 -6.66 -11.20 27.39
N GLU A 457 -6.59 -10.52 26.24
CA GLU A 457 -6.71 -11.12 24.91
C GLU A 457 -5.38 -10.95 24.15
N TYR A 458 -5.15 -11.77 23.13
CA TYR A 458 -3.96 -11.63 22.28
C TYR A 458 -3.96 -10.31 21.49
N GLY A 459 -5.14 -9.79 21.13
CA GLY A 459 -5.26 -8.53 20.40
C GLY A 459 -4.86 -8.62 18.94
N TYR A 460 -4.38 -7.52 18.36
CA TYR A 460 -3.97 -7.43 16.95
C TYR A 460 -2.77 -8.32 16.62
N ARG A 461 -2.94 -9.20 15.64
CA ARG A 461 -1.89 -10.14 15.17
C ARG A 461 -1.33 -9.78 13.80
N CYS A 462 -1.99 -8.90 13.06
CA CYS A 462 -1.52 -8.46 11.77
C CYS A 462 -0.34 -7.50 11.96
N LYS A 463 0.81 -7.84 11.39
CA LYS A 463 2.02 -7.01 11.47
C LYS A 463 2.71 -6.92 10.12
N LEU A 464 3.18 -5.72 9.79
CA LEU A 464 4.09 -5.47 8.69
C LEU A 464 5.52 -5.59 9.21
N ARG A 465 6.26 -6.57 8.69
CA ARG A 465 7.69 -6.72 8.97
C ARG A 465 8.50 -6.25 7.77
N LEU A 466 9.44 -5.34 8.01
CA LEU A 466 10.34 -4.77 7.00
C LEU A 466 11.75 -4.72 7.58
N GLY A 467 12.55 -5.75 7.32
CA GLY A 467 13.87 -5.92 7.93
C GLY A 467 13.78 -5.97 9.46
N ASN A 468 14.42 -5.00 10.14
CA ASN A 468 14.42 -4.90 11.60
C ASN A 468 13.23 -4.10 12.16
N HIS A 469 12.35 -3.62 11.29
CA HIS A 469 11.19 -2.81 11.67
C HIS A 469 9.92 -3.64 11.63
N MET A 470 9.06 -3.39 12.61
CA MET A 470 7.77 -4.05 12.73
C MET A 470 6.72 -2.98 13.03
N ALA A 471 5.70 -2.90 12.18
CA ALA A 471 4.52 -2.09 12.43
C ALA A 471 3.31 -2.98 12.69
N ARG A 472 2.51 -2.61 13.69
CA ARG A 472 1.20 -3.23 13.93
C ARG A 472 0.21 -2.69 12.90
N ILE A 473 -0.60 -3.58 12.32
CA ILE A 473 -1.73 -3.20 11.47
C ILE A 473 -3.00 -3.41 12.27
N ASP A 474 -3.58 -2.31 12.74
CA ASP A 474 -4.76 -2.31 13.62
C ASP A 474 -6.02 -1.66 13.01
N THR A 475 -5.94 -1.21 11.75
CA THR A 475 -7.07 -0.70 10.97
C THR A 475 -7.15 -1.36 9.60
N TRP A 476 -8.35 -1.47 9.03
CA TRP A 476 -8.57 -1.95 7.66
C TRP A 476 -8.08 -0.93 6.62
N SER A 477 -8.13 0.36 6.96
CA SER A 477 -7.51 1.43 6.16
C SER A 477 -6.00 1.17 5.98
N LEU A 478 -5.26 1.02 7.08
CA LEU A 478 -3.80 0.76 7.02
C LEU A 478 -3.50 -0.57 6.32
N TYR A 479 -4.29 -1.61 6.56
CA TYR A 479 -4.13 -2.89 5.86
C TYR A 479 -4.22 -2.76 4.34
N SER A 480 -5.19 -1.97 3.85
CA SER A 480 -5.38 -1.74 2.41
C SER A 480 -4.20 -0.97 1.80
N ARG A 481 -3.70 0.05 2.49
CA ARG A 481 -2.50 0.82 2.09
C ARG A 481 -1.24 -0.04 2.05
N VAL A 482 -1.00 -0.80 3.12
CA VAL A 482 0.14 -1.71 3.19
C VAL A 482 0.11 -2.75 2.06
N ASN A 483 -1.06 -3.34 1.79
CA ASN A 483 -1.19 -4.35 0.75
C ASN A 483 -0.81 -3.81 -0.63
N LEU A 484 -1.32 -2.65 -1.04
CA LEU A 484 -0.97 -2.09 -2.34
C LEU A 484 0.53 -1.69 -2.40
N MET A 485 1.06 -1.11 -1.32
CA MET A 485 2.50 -0.80 -1.24
C MET A 485 3.38 -2.04 -1.38
N LYS A 486 2.97 -3.17 -0.79
CA LYS A 486 3.67 -4.46 -0.98
C LYS A 486 3.56 -4.99 -2.41
N ILE A 487 2.44 -4.78 -3.11
CA ILE A 487 2.32 -5.16 -4.53
C ILE A 487 3.31 -4.37 -5.39
N ILE A 488 3.38 -3.04 -5.20
CA ILE A 488 4.18 -2.13 -6.03
C ILE A 488 5.68 -2.29 -5.73
N PHE A 489 6.07 -2.22 -4.46
CA PHE A 489 7.48 -2.23 -4.04
C PHE A 489 8.02 -3.63 -3.76
N ARG A 490 7.15 -4.64 -3.62
CA ARG A 490 7.52 -6.04 -3.34
C ARG A 490 8.40 -6.13 -2.07
N GLY A 491 9.35 -7.06 -2.03
CA GLY A 491 10.30 -7.20 -0.92
C GLY A 491 11.23 -6.01 -0.72
N SER A 492 11.16 -4.98 -1.57
CA SER A 492 11.98 -3.78 -1.47
C SER A 492 11.29 -2.62 -0.75
N LEU A 493 10.05 -2.78 -0.28
CA LEU A 493 9.32 -1.75 0.48
C LEU A 493 10.13 -1.22 1.68
N GLN A 494 10.93 -2.09 2.31
CA GLN A 494 11.82 -1.72 3.42
C GLN A 494 12.84 -0.63 3.07
N ASN A 495 13.23 -0.49 1.80
CA ASN A 495 14.16 0.53 1.34
C ASN A 495 13.48 1.90 1.15
N HIS A 496 12.14 1.94 1.14
CA HIS A 496 11.36 3.14 0.86
C HIS A 496 10.69 3.72 2.10
N VAL A 497 10.28 2.87 3.05
CA VAL A 497 9.34 3.24 4.12
C VAL A 497 9.76 4.41 5.02
N PHE A 498 11.06 4.75 5.08
CA PHE A 498 11.58 5.87 5.89
C PHE A 498 12.22 7.00 5.07
N VAL A 499 12.19 6.91 3.74
CA VAL A 499 12.92 7.85 2.86
C VAL A 499 12.08 8.31 1.68
N ASN A 500 11.16 7.50 1.18
CA ASN A 500 10.27 7.84 0.09
C ASN A 500 9.07 8.63 0.65
N PRO A 501 8.86 9.89 0.23
CA PRO A 501 7.81 10.74 0.77
C PRO A 501 6.42 10.13 0.54
N VAL A 502 6.16 9.57 -0.64
CA VAL A 502 4.87 8.94 -0.97
C VAL A 502 4.60 7.73 -0.09
N VAL A 503 5.59 6.86 0.13
CA VAL A 503 5.41 5.67 1.00
C VAL A 503 5.30 6.09 2.47
N THR A 504 6.05 7.11 2.88
CA THR A 504 6.00 7.63 4.26
C THR A 504 4.63 8.24 4.56
N GLU A 505 4.08 9.03 3.64
CA GLU A 505 2.71 9.56 3.71
C GLU A 505 1.69 8.42 3.70
N CYS A 506 1.83 7.46 2.77
CA CYS A 506 0.91 6.34 2.66
C CYS A 506 0.89 5.44 3.91
N LEU A 507 1.94 5.44 4.73
CA LEU A 507 2.05 4.60 5.94
C LEU A 507 2.26 5.44 7.21
N GLU A 508 1.78 6.69 7.23
CA GLU A 508 2.08 7.66 8.28
C GLU A 508 1.56 7.29 9.68
N ASP A 509 0.46 6.54 9.72
CA ASP A 509 -0.21 6.07 10.94
C ASP A 509 0.26 4.67 11.38
N ALA A 510 1.20 4.06 10.65
CA ALA A 510 1.80 2.80 11.06
C ALA A 510 2.66 3.00 12.31
N ASP A 511 2.32 2.30 13.41
CA ASP A 511 3.09 2.31 14.65
C ASP A 511 4.34 1.41 14.52
N TRP A 512 5.43 1.99 14.02
CA TRP A 512 6.75 1.37 13.97
C TRP A 512 7.35 1.35 15.38
N GLY A 513 7.04 0.31 16.15
CA GLY A 513 7.52 0.17 17.52
C GLY A 513 9.04 0.36 17.62
N GLU A 514 9.51 0.88 18.76
CA GLU A 514 10.95 0.94 19.05
C GLU A 514 11.56 -0.45 18.87
N LEU A 515 12.61 -0.53 18.03
CA LEU A 515 13.39 -1.72 17.72
C LEU A 515 13.31 -2.71 18.87
N HIS A 516 12.69 -3.86 18.65
CA HIS A 516 13.02 -5.03 19.45
C HIS A 516 14.46 -5.40 19.07
N THR A 517 15.44 -4.59 19.49
CA THR A 517 16.80 -5.04 19.65
C THR A 517 16.65 -6.24 20.55
N GLY A 518 16.79 -7.42 19.96
CA GLY A 518 16.73 -8.64 20.72
C GLY A 518 17.65 -8.48 21.91
N GLU A 519 17.06 -8.45 23.10
CA GLU A 519 17.56 -9.36 24.12
C GLU A 519 17.44 -10.75 23.49
N GLU A 520 18.39 -11.08 22.60
CA GLU A 520 18.90 -12.43 22.50
C GLU A 520 19.26 -12.76 23.95
N ARG A 521 18.28 -13.36 24.65
CA ARG A 521 18.53 -14.07 25.86
C ARG A 521 19.70 -14.97 25.52
N ASP A 522 20.85 -14.64 26.09
CA ASP A 522 21.97 -15.52 26.32
C ASP A 522 21.36 -16.89 26.65
N LYS A 523 21.25 -17.74 25.63
CA LYS A 523 21.02 -19.16 25.83
C LYS A 523 22.34 -19.63 26.42
N LYS A 524 22.48 -19.43 27.75
CA LYS A 524 23.53 -20.03 28.56
C LYS A 524 23.58 -21.48 28.15
N SER A 525 24.62 -21.82 27.39
CA SER A 525 24.94 -23.18 27.01
C SER A 525 24.99 -23.98 28.31
N LYS A 526 24.00 -24.85 28.54
CA LYS A 526 24.05 -25.79 29.65
C LYS A 526 25.33 -26.61 29.45
N PRO A 527 26.28 -26.64 30.40
CA PRO A 527 27.43 -27.50 30.27
C PRO A 527 26.94 -28.95 30.26
N SER A 528 27.22 -29.65 29.17
CA SER A 528 26.99 -31.09 29.02
C SER A 528 27.83 -31.83 30.07
N VAL A 529 27.24 -32.14 31.21
CA VAL A 529 27.81 -33.06 32.20
C VAL A 529 27.54 -34.49 31.73
N LYS A 530 28.45 -35.05 30.93
CA LYS A 530 28.53 -36.50 30.71
C LYS A 530 29.21 -37.14 31.92
N ILE A 531 28.41 -37.61 32.88
CA ILE A 531 28.85 -38.60 33.86
C ILE A 531 29.01 -39.94 33.13
N ARG A 532 30.27 -40.32 32.85
CA ARG A 532 30.64 -41.68 32.47
C ARG A 532 30.60 -42.54 33.74
N LYS A 533 29.66 -43.50 33.79
CA LYS A 533 29.76 -44.68 34.67
C LYS A 533 30.05 -45.90 33.79
N ARG A 534 31.32 -46.31 33.82
CA ARG A 534 31.91 -47.66 33.81
C ARG A 534 33.25 -47.64 33.12
#